data_AF-A0A1X6NK25-F1
#
_entry.id   AF-A0A1X6NK25-F1
#
_cell.length_a   1.000
_cell.length_b   1.000
_cell.length_c   1.000
_cell.angle_alpha   90.00
_cell.angle_beta   90.00
_cell.angle_gamma   90.00
#
_symmetry.space_group_name_H-M   'P 1'
#
loop_
_entity.id
_entity.type
_entity.pdbx_description
1 polymer ?
#
loop_
_entity_poly.entity_id
_entity_poly.type
_entity_poly.pdbx_seq_one_letter_code
_entity_poly.pdbx_strand_id
1 'polypeptide(L)'
;MGAKTADNKAAQQAWVRSVRALYAALKAFVKDRHTTCLMWNTGAAQGASSGGGAAPATAGGSGSGAGLAGGACFDAHTGEALAAYLAASKALGGPVQAQAASLADAFKAEAALLESVSKTPKPKDAAAALQPLLEPIGRAMGAAAVYGSSWAPRDALFNHLTGVGESVGVLGWVAVDSKPVSYINDMEGAGDFYLNKALMGAKTANNKAAQQAWVRSVRALYAALKAYVKEHHSVCLTWNTAQ
;
A
#
# COMPACT_ATOMS: atom_id res chain seq x y z
N MET A 1 -48.81 -0.78 -13.52
CA MET A 1 -47.35 -1.02 -13.53
C MET A 1 -46.54 -0.04 -12.64
N GLY A 2 -47.14 0.95 -11.96
CA GLY A 2 -46.40 2.00 -11.23
C GLY A 2 -46.00 1.74 -9.77
N ALA A 3 -46.63 0.79 -9.07
CA ALA A 3 -46.40 0.58 -7.62
C ALA A 3 -45.03 -0.09 -7.33
N LYS A 4 -44.66 -1.13 -8.08
CA LYS A 4 -43.38 -1.87 -7.87
C LYS A 4 -42.13 -0.99 -8.06
N THR A 5 -42.20 0.02 -8.93
CA THR A 5 -41.06 0.93 -9.19
C THR A 5 -40.90 1.99 -8.09
N ALA A 6 -42.01 2.45 -7.49
CA ALA A 6 -41.99 3.43 -6.40
C ALA A 6 -41.46 2.82 -5.09
N ASP A 7 -41.89 1.59 -4.77
CA ASP A 7 -41.41 0.84 -3.59
C ASP A 7 -39.91 0.57 -3.68
N ASN A 8 -39.41 0.29 -4.89
CA ASN A 8 -37.98 0.05 -5.10
C ASN A 8 -37.15 1.33 -4.96
N LYS A 9 -37.68 2.49 -5.40
CA LYS A 9 -37.03 3.79 -5.21
C LYS A 9 -36.97 4.18 -3.74
N ALA A 10 -38.04 3.96 -2.99
CA ALA A 10 -38.08 4.22 -1.55
C ALA A 10 -37.09 3.32 -0.79
N ALA A 11 -37.02 2.03 -1.14
CA ALA A 11 -36.05 1.09 -0.58
C ALA A 11 -34.59 1.49 -0.90
N GLN A 12 -34.30 1.89 -2.13
CA GLN A 12 -32.97 2.37 -2.53
C GLN A 12 -32.59 3.65 -1.77
N GLN A 13 -33.51 4.60 -1.61
CA GLN A 13 -33.27 5.83 -0.84
C GLN A 13 -33.09 5.55 0.65
N ALA A 14 -33.81 4.58 1.22
CA ALA A 14 -33.60 4.12 2.58
C ALA A 14 -32.21 3.48 2.76
N TRP A 15 -31.79 2.65 1.81
CA TRP A 15 -30.46 2.04 1.79
C TRP A 15 -29.33 3.07 1.66
N VAL A 16 -29.44 4.03 0.75
CA VAL A 16 -28.42 5.11 0.62
C VAL A 16 -28.33 5.92 1.91
N ARG A 17 -29.46 6.21 2.57
CA ARG A 17 -29.47 6.90 3.86
C ARG A 17 -28.82 6.06 4.97
N SER A 18 -29.08 4.76 5.02
CA SER A 18 -28.47 3.88 6.04
C SER A 18 -26.97 3.74 5.85
N VAL A 19 -26.48 3.61 4.61
CA VAL A 19 -25.05 3.57 4.29
C VAL A 19 -24.37 4.89 4.65
N ARG A 20 -24.98 6.04 4.33
CA ARG A 20 -24.46 7.36 4.72
C ARG A 20 -24.42 7.52 6.24
N ALA A 21 -25.45 7.06 6.94
CA ALA A 21 -25.51 7.08 8.40
C ALA A 21 -24.41 6.20 9.02
N LEU A 22 -24.17 5.01 8.46
CA LEU A 22 -23.09 4.12 8.87
C LEU A 22 -21.73 4.79 8.72
N TYR A 23 -21.44 5.42 7.56
CA TYR A 23 -20.18 6.13 7.36
C TYR A 23 -20.04 7.37 8.26
N ALA A 24 -21.14 8.08 8.54
CA ALA A 24 -21.13 9.19 9.48
C ALA A 24 -20.83 8.72 10.91
N ALA A 25 -21.45 7.63 11.34
CA ALA A 25 -21.20 7.00 12.63
C ALA A 25 -19.76 6.49 12.73
N LEU A 26 -19.22 5.87 11.67
CA LEU A 26 -17.83 5.44 11.61
C LEU A 26 -16.87 6.64 11.72
N LYS A 27 -17.11 7.72 10.98
CA LYS A 27 -16.31 8.95 11.09
C LYS A 27 -16.34 9.53 12.51
N ALA A 28 -17.51 9.53 13.15
CA ALA A 28 -17.63 9.98 14.53
C ALA A 28 -16.87 9.06 15.50
N PHE A 29 -17.02 7.74 15.34
CA PHE A 29 -16.29 6.74 16.14
C PHE A 29 -14.77 6.87 15.99
N VAL A 30 -14.27 7.04 14.76
CA VAL A 30 -12.83 7.24 14.50
C VAL A 30 -12.35 8.54 15.15
N LYS A 31 -13.11 9.64 15.02
CA LYS A 31 -12.74 10.91 15.68
C LYS A 31 -12.77 10.84 17.21
N ASP A 32 -13.65 10.03 17.79
CA ASP A 32 -13.79 9.87 19.25
C ASP A 32 -12.74 8.91 19.83
N ARG A 33 -12.53 7.76 19.18
CA ARG A 33 -11.73 6.64 19.70
C ARG A 33 -10.33 6.53 19.12
N HIS A 34 -10.08 7.19 18.01
CA HIS A 34 -8.82 7.13 17.26
C HIS A 34 -8.33 8.54 16.93
N THR A 35 -8.32 9.43 17.94
CA THR A 35 -7.77 10.80 17.87
C THR A 35 -6.27 10.81 17.59
N THR A 36 -5.61 9.80 18.17
CA THR A 36 -4.22 9.38 18.04
C THR A 36 -3.79 8.85 16.68
N CYS A 37 -4.31 7.65 16.44
CA CYS A 37 -4.09 6.68 15.36
C CYS A 37 -5.14 5.55 15.51
N LEU A 38 -5.30 4.69 14.49
CA LEU A 38 -5.96 3.39 14.65
C LEU A 38 -5.08 2.45 15.49
N MET A 39 -5.61 2.00 16.64
CA MET A 39 -4.96 1.00 17.49
C MET A 39 -5.47 -0.39 17.08
N TRP A 40 -4.58 -1.26 16.58
CA TRP A 40 -4.87 -2.69 16.48
C TRP A 40 -4.41 -3.39 17.77
N ASN A 41 -5.28 -4.25 18.31
CA ASN A 41 -5.08 -5.20 19.43
C ASN A 41 -5.36 -4.69 20.87
N THR A 42 -6.62 -4.80 21.33
CA THR A 42 -7.00 -4.77 22.76
C THR A 42 -7.47 -6.14 23.25
N GLY A 43 -6.61 -7.16 23.13
CA GLY A 43 -6.89 -8.50 23.63
C GLY A 43 -5.63 -9.27 24.04
N ALA A 44 -5.31 -9.20 25.34
CA ALA A 44 -4.38 -10.07 26.09
C ALA A 44 -2.87 -9.91 25.88
N ALA A 45 -2.28 -8.93 26.59
CA ALA A 45 -1.14 -9.20 27.48
C ALA A 45 -1.07 -8.10 28.54
N GLN A 46 -1.36 -8.45 29.79
CA GLN A 46 -0.98 -7.66 30.96
C GLN A 46 0.55 -7.66 31.07
N GLY A 47 1.16 -6.49 31.28
CA GLY A 47 2.58 -6.36 31.56
C GLY A 47 3.03 -4.91 31.54
N ALA A 48 3.37 -4.39 32.71
CA ALA A 48 3.61 -2.98 33.02
C ALA A 48 4.88 -2.37 32.40
N SER A 49 4.83 -1.06 32.13
CA SER A 49 5.77 0.00 32.58
C SER A 49 5.44 1.29 31.79
N SER A 50 4.94 2.38 32.37
CA SER A 50 5.59 3.37 33.25
C SER A 50 6.95 3.85 32.73
N GLY A 51 6.99 5.08 32.21
CA GLY A 51 8.24 5.80 32.00
C GLY A 51 8.15 6.90 30.95
N GLY A 52 7.81 8.12 31.38
CA GLY A 52 8.21 9.31 30.62
C GLY A 52 9.73 9.35 30.54
N GLY A 53 10.26 9.59 29.34
CA GLY A 53 11.68 9.70 29.07
C GLY A 53 11.89 10.60 27.88
N ALA A 54 12.56 11.71 28.12
CA ALA A 54 12.90 12.74 27.15
C ALA A 54 13.69 12.17 25.96
N ALA A 55 13.45 12.77 24.80
CA ALA A 55 14.22 12.54 23.59
C ALA A 55 15.73 12.78 23.82
N PRO A 56 16.62 11.89 23.36
CA PRO A 56 17.98 12.29 23.09
C PRO A 56 18.02 12.91 21.69
N ALA A 57 18.41 14.17 21.62
CA ALA A 57 18.91 14.78 20.41
C ALA A 57 20.23 14.07 20.04
N THR A 58 20.28 13.39 18.90
CA THR A 58 21.55 13.01 18.29
C THR A 58 21.94 14.02 17.23
N ALA A 59 23.03 14.71 17.52
CA ALA A 59 23.71 15.66 16.68
C ALA A 59 24.27 15.01 15.40
N GLY A 60 24.18 15.78 14.31
CA GLY A 60 25.26 15.99 13.34
C GLY A 60 25.95 14.77 12.72
N GLY A 61 25.44 14.35 11.55
CA GLY A 61 26.24 13.70 10.52
C GLY A 61 26.31 14.60 9.28
N SER A 62 27.32 15.47 9.19
CA SER A 62 27.73 16.07 7.93
C SER A 62 28.41 15.00 7.08
N GLY A 63 27.73 14.59 6.01
CA GLY A 63 28.28 13.79 4.93
C GLY A 63 27.97 14.48 3.61
N SER A 64 28.95 15.22 3.08
CA SER A 64 28.91 15.82 1.75
C SER A 64 29.03 14.72 0.69
N GLY A 65 27.87 14.18 0.32
CA GLY A 65 27.51 13.89 -1.07
C GLY A 65 26.12 14.47 -1.22
N ALA A 66 25.74 15.05 -2.35
CA ALA A 66 24.35 15.44 -2.56
C ALA A 66 23.50 14.15 -2.57
N GLY A 67 23.10 13.69 -1.38
CA GLY A 67 22.37 12.47 -1.17
C GLY A 67 21.02 12.60 -1.84
N LEU A 68 20.66 11.60 -2.65
CA LEU A 68 19.34 11.56 -3.25
C LEU A 68 18.29 11.64 -2.15
N ALA A 69 17.29 12.50 -2.33
CA ALA A 69 16.18 12.68 -1.42
C ALA A 69 14.85 12.56 -2.19
N GLY A 70 13.74 12.39 -1.48
CA GLY A 70 12.42 12.33 -2.09
C GLY A 70 12.27 11.19 -3.10
N GLY A 71 11.71 11.50 -4.27
CA GLY A 71 11.38 10.50 -5.29
C GLY A 71 12.62 9.84 -5.89
N ALA A 72 13.70 10.60 -6.09
CA ALA A 72 14.95 10.06 -6.63
C ALA A 72 15.62 9.03 -5.69
N CYS A 73 15.50 9.23 -4.38
CA CYS A 73 15.98 8.26 -3.39
C CYS A 73 15.15 6.97 -3.46
N PHE A 74 13.84 7.10 -3.54
CA PHE A 74 12.91 5.97 -3.67
C PHE A 74 13.16 5.15 -4.94
N ASP A 75 13.33 5.82 -6.08
CA ASP A 75 13.64 5.17 -7.35
C ASP A 75 15.00 4.44 -7.29
N ALA A 76 16.00 5.01 -6.60
CA ALA A 76 17.29 4.36 -6.42
C ALA A 76 17.20 3.06 -5.58
N HIS A 77 16.30 3.01 -4.59
CA HIS A 77 16.11 1.84 -3.73
C HIS A 77 15.22 0.77 -4.37
N THR A 78 14.19 1.17 -5.11
CA THR A 78 13.14 0.25 -5.59
C THR A 78 13.23 -0.03 -7.09
N GLY A 79 13.92 0.81 -7.86
CA GLY A 79 13.90 0.80 -9.32
C GLY A 79 14.41 -0.50 -9.94
N GLU A 80 15.48 -1.10 -9.41
CA GLU A 80 15.99 -2.39 -9.89
C GLU A 80 14.97 -3.51 -9.65
N ALA A 81 14.39 -3.58 -8.46
CA ALA A 81 13.39 -4.59 -8.10
C ALA A 81 12.10 -4.40 -8.92
N LEU A 82 11.69 -3.15 -9.16
CA LEU A 82 10.53 -2.83 -9.98
C LEU A 82 10.77 -3.22 -11.45
N ALA A 83 11.95 -2.92 -12.00
CA ALA A 83 12.33 -3.33 -13.35
C ALA A 83 12.35 -4.86 -13.50
N ALA A 84 12.89 -5.58 -12.51
CA ALA A 84 12.89 -7.04 -12.49
C ALA A 84 11.45 -7.61 -12.46
N TYR A 85 10.56 -7.02 -11.63
CA TYR A 85 9.16 -7.39 -11.58
C TYR A 85 8.43 -7.13 -12.91
N LEU A 86 8.68 -5.99 -13.56
CA LEU A 86 8.08 -5.67 -14.85
C LEU A 86 8.57 -6.62 -15.95
N ALA A 87 9.86 -6.94 -15.96
CA ALA A 87 10.44 -7.90 -16.90
C ALA A 87 9.84 -9.31 -16.72
N ALA A 88 9.73 -9.78 -15.46
CA ALA A 88 9.12 -11.07 -15.17
C ALA A 88 7.62 -11.09 -15.52
N SER A 89 6.90 -9.99 -15.28
CA SER A 89 5.49 -9.85 -15.63
C SER A 89 5.27 -9.86 -17.14
N LYS A 90 6.17 -9.21 -17.89
CA LYS A 90 6.18 -9.27 -19.37
C LYS A 90 6.46 -10.68 -19.89
N ALA A 91 7.33 -11.45 -19.24
CA ALA A 91 7.61 -12.83 -19.62
C ALA A 91 6.41 -13.77 -19.44
N LEU A 92 5.54 -13.49 -18.45
CA LEU A 92 4.24 -14.19 -18.32
C LEU A 92 3.20 -13.63 -19.30
N GLY A 93 3.26 -12.34 -19.60
CA GLY A 93 2.43 -11.67 -20.59
C GLY A 93 0.97 -11.51 -20.16
N GLY A 94 0.15 -11.06 -21.11
CA GLY A 94 -1.30 -10.99 -20.97
C GLY A 94 -1.76 -10.20 -19.73
N PRO A 95 -2.69 -10.75 -18.94
CA PRO A 95 -3.25 -10.09 -17.75
C PRO A 95 -2.20 -9.67 -16.71
N VAL A 96 -1.16 -10.49 -16.50
CA VAL A 96 -0.13 -10.20 -15.49
C VAL A 96 0.69 -8.98 -15.89
N GLN A 97 1.04 -8.88 -17.18
CA GLN A 97 1.73 -7.69 -17.70
C GLN A 97 0.87 -6.43 -17.57
N ALA A 98 -0.44 -6.53 -17.82
CA ALA A 98 -1.35 -5.38 -17.69
C ALA A 98 -1.48 -4.90 -16.24
N GLN A 99 -1.65 -5.82 -15.28
CA GLN A 99 -1.69 -5.46 -13.85
C GLN A 99 -0.35 -4.86 -13.38
N ALA A 100 0.77 -5.36 -13.89
CA ALA A 100 2.09 -4.85 -13.55
C ALA A 100 2.29 -3.38 -13.97
N ALA A 101 1.67 -2.94 -15.07
CA ALA A 101 1.66 -1.54 -15.47
C ALA A 101 0.94 -0.65 -14.44
N SER A 102 -0.21 -1.08 -13.92
CA SER A 102 -0.92 -0.36 -12.85
C SER A 102 -0.10 -0.26 -11.57
N LEU A 103 0.65 -1.32 -11.22
CA LEU A 103 1.56 -1.27 -10.07
C LEU A 103 2.72 -0.30 -10.32
N ALA A 104 3.31 -0.27 -11.52
CA ALA A 104 4.35 0.70 -11.86
C ALA A 104 3.85 2.15 -11.81
N ASP A 105 2.62 2.41 -12.28
CA ASP A 105 2.00 3.73 -12.14
C ASP A 105 1.83 4.14 -10.67
N ALA A 106 1.53 3.18 -9.79
CA ALA A 106 1.41 3.42 -8.36
C ALA A 106 2.76 3.76 -7.72
N PHE A 107 3.84 3.04 -8.06
CA PHE A 107 5.21 3.37 -7.62
C PHE A 107 5.65 4.74 -8.13
N LYS A 108 5.33 5.09 -9.38
CA LYS A 108 5.61 6.42 -9.94
C LYS A 108 4.87 7.53 -9.20
N ALA A 109 3.59 7.30 -8.87
CA ALA A 109 2.81 8.24 -8.07
C ALA A 109 3.37 8.42 -6.65
N GLU A 110 3.84 7.32 -6.05
CA GLU A 110 4.50 7.35 -4.75
C GLU A 110 5.83 8.10 -4.78
N ALA A 111 6.67 7.88 -5.81
CA ALA A 111 7.88 8.67 -6.03
C ALA A 111 7.58 10.17 -6.14
N ALA A 112 6.51 10.55 -6.86
CA ALA A 112 6.11 11.95 -6.99
C ALA A 112 5.60 12.55 -5.66
N LEU A 113 4.89 11.76 -4.84
CA LEU A 113 4.51 12.16 -3.49
C LEU A 113 5.75 12.38 -2.62
N LEU A 114 6.70 11.43 -2.64
CA LEU A 114 7.94 11.50 -1.88
C LEU A 114 8.80 12.71 -2.27
N GLU A 115 8.82 13.06 -3.56
CA GLU A 115 9.45 14.28 -4.07
C GLU A 115 8.77 15.56 -3.58
N SER A 116 7.43 15.55 -3.46
CA SER A 116 6.69 16.70 -2.95
C SER A 116 6.94 16.90 -1.45
N VAL A 117 6.91 15.83 -0.66
CA VAL A 117 7.11 15.92 0.80
C VAL A 117 8.57 16.21 1.17
N SER A 118 9.55 15.81 0.35
CA SER A 118 10.96 16.16 0.57
C SER A 118 11.25 17.64 0.38
N LYS A 119 10.40 18.36 -0.35
CA LYS A 119 10.51 19.82 -0.59
C LYS A 119 9.58 20.65 0.29
N THR A 120 8.63 20.02 0.97
CA THR A 120 7.60 20.71 1.73
C THR A 120 7.89 20.58 3.23
N PRO A 121 8.09 21.69 3.97
CA PRO A 121 8.15 21.65 5.43
C PRO A 121 6.87 21.04 6.00
N LYS A 122 6.97 20.30 7.09
CA LYS A 122 5.81 19.63 7.70
C LYS A 122 4.66 20.62 7.95
N PRO A 123 3.50 20.47 7.26
CA PRO A 123 2.36 21.36 7.46
C PRO A 123 1.73 21.19 8.84
N LYS A 124 1.05 22.24 9.34
CA LYS A 124 0.28 22.16 10.60
C LYS A 124 -0.79 21.05 10.55
N ASP A 125 -1.43 20.91 9.39
CA ASP A 125 -2.35 19.81 9.08
C ASP A 125 -1.74 18.94 7.98
N ALA A 126 -0.83 18.06 8.39
CA ALA A 126 -0.13 17.15 7.47
C ALA A 126 -1.10 16.19 6.77
N ALA A 127 -2.19 15.78 7.42
CA ALA A 127 -3.18 14.88 6.85
C ALA A 127 -3.94 15.54 5.69
N ALA A 128 -4.38 16.80 5.87
CA ALA A 128 -5.03 17.55 4.80
C ALA A 128 -4.10 17.82 3.61
N ALA A 129 -2.82 18.10 3.89
CA ALA A 129 -1.81 18.31 2.84
C ALA A 129 -1.48 17.03 2.06
N LEU A 130 -1.55 15.86 2.72
CA LEU A 130 -1.26 14.57 2.10
C LEU A 130 -2.44 14.07 1.24
N GLN A 131 -3.68 14.36 1.62
CA GLN A 131 -4.89 13.88 0.95
C GLN A 131 -4.90 14.00 -0.58
N PRO A 132 -4.58 15.15 -1.22
CA PRO A 132 -4.55 15.26 -2.67
C PRO A 132 -3.41 14.46 -3.31
N LEU A 133 -2.29 14.25 -2.60
CA LEU A 133 -1.15 13.47 -3.09
C LEU A 133 -1.43 11.97 -3.08
N LEU A 134 -2.37 11.51 -2.25
CA LEU A 134 -2.77 10.10 -2.17
C LEU A 134 -3.70 9.67 -3.30
N GLU A 135 -4.39 10.60 -3.98
CA GLU A 135 -5.38 10.25 -5.00
C GLU A 135 -4.77 9.45 -6.18
N PRO A 136 -3.62 9.85 -6.77
CA PRO A 136 -3.02 9.08 -7.85
C PRO A 136 -2.57 7.68 -7.41
N ILE A 137 -2.04 7.55 -6.19
CA ILE A 137 -1.62 6.27 -5.59
C ILE A 137 -2.85 5.37 -5.41
N GLY A 138 -3.90 5.88 -4.75
CA GLY A 138 -5.14 5.13 -4.49
C GLY A 138 -5.84 4.69 -5.77
N ARG A 139 -5.81 5.52 -6.83
CA ARG A 139 -6.35 5.17 -8.15
C ARG A 139 -5.59 4.00 -8.78
N ALA A 140 -4.26 4.05 -8.77
CA ALA A 140 -3.42 3.01 -9.37
C ALA A 140 -3.50 1.70 -8.57
N MET A 141 -3.50 1.77 -7.23
CA MET A 141 -3.77 0.63 -6.34
C MET A 141 -5.14 0.02 -6.63
N GLY A 142 -6.19 0.85 -6.73
CA GLY A 142 -7.54 0.41 -7.03
C GLY A 142 -7.64 -0.30 -8.38
N ALA A 143 -6.95 0.21 -9.41
CA ALA A 143 -6.87 -0.44 -10.71
C ALA A 143 -6.25 -1.84 -10.62
N ALA A 144 -5.12 -1.98 -9.92
CA ALA A 144 -4.46 -3.26 -9.72
C ALA A 144 -5.31 -4.27 -8.90
N ALA A 145 -6.00 -3.79 -7.86
CA ALA A 145 -6.89 -4.59 -7.02
C ALA A 145 -8.13 -5.09 -7.79
N VAL A 146 -8.76 -4.21 -8.58
CA VAL A 146 -9.87 -4.57 -9.47
C VAL A 146 -9.40 -5.60 -10.50
N TYR A 147 -8.21 -5.40 -11.06
CA TYR A 147 -7.64 -6.37 -11.99
C TYR A 147 -7.47 -7.74 -11.35
N GLY A 148 -7.05 -7.80 -10.08
CA GLY A 148 -6.88 -9.05 -9.32
C GLY A 148 -8.17 -9.80 -9.00
N SER A 149 -9.30 -9.09 -8.94
CA SER A 149 -10.64 -9.66 -8.68
C SER A 149 -11.49 -9.89 -9.94
N SER A 150 -10.97 -9.53 -11.12
CA SER A 150 -11.69 -9.64 -12.40
C SER A 150 -11.61 -11.02 -13.07
N TRP A 151 -10.95 -11.99 -12.45
CA TRP A 151 -10.65 -13.30 -13.05
C TRP A 151 -11.32 -14.44 -12.29
N ALA A 152 -11.70 -15.50 -13.01
CA ALA A 152 -12.35 -16.64 -12.40
C ALA A 152 -11.32 -17.49 -11.63
N PRO A 153 -11.68 -18.12 -10.50
CA PRO A 153 -10.75 -18.99 -9.74
C PRO A 153 -10.12 -20.15 -10.52
N ARG A 154 -10.74 -20.54 -11.64
CA ARG A 154 -10.26 -21.58 -12.56
C ARG A 154 -9.19 -21.10 -13.54
N ASP A 155 -8.98 -19.79 -13.67
CA ASP A 155 -8.02 -19.24 -14.62
C ASP A 155 -6.59 -19.51 -14.15
N ALA A 156 -5.72 -19.92 -15.08
CA ALA A 156 -4.34 -20.32 -14.75
C ALA A 156 -3.52 -19.21 -14.07
N LEU A 157 -3.84 -17.95 -14.36
CA LEU A 157 -3.17 -16.76 -13.80
C LEU A 157 -3.91 -16.17 -12.60
N PHE A 158 -5.04 -16.75 -12.17
CA PHE A 158 -5.85 -16.24 -11.05
C PHE A 158 -5.01 -15.94 -9.82
N ASN A 159 -4.21 -16.91 -9.35
CA ASN A 159 -3.38 -16.74 -8.15
C ASN A 159 -2.29 -15.67 -8.30
N HIS A 160 -1.83 -15.39 -9.53
CA HIS A 160 -0.86 -14.31 -9.77
C HIS A 160 -1.56 -12.96 -9.57
N LEU A 161 -2.70 -12.80 -10.26
CA LEU A 161 -3.44 -11.55 -10.31
C LEU A 161 -4.06 -11.22 -8.95
N THR A 162 -4.67 -12.20 -8.29
CA THR A 162 -5.24 -12.01 -6.96
C THR A 162 -4.14 -11.81 -5.92
N GLY A 163 -2.99 -12.48 -6.03
CA GLY A 163 -1.87 -12.25 -5.12
C GLY A 163 -1.43 -10.79 -5.07
N VAL A 164 -1.18 -10.18 -6.24
CA VAL A 164 -0.85 -8.75 -6.32
C VAL A 164 -2.05 -7.87 -5.96
N GLY A 165 -3.27 -8.26 -6.34
CA GLY A 165 -4.48 -7.49 -6.04
C GLY A 165 -4.76 -7.36 -4.54
N GLU A 166 -4.53 -8.42 -3.77
CA GLU A 166 -4.70 -8.44 -2.31
C GLU A 166 -3.54 -7.74 -1.59
N SER A 167 -2.32 -7.80 -2.12
CA SER A 167 -1.15 -7.17 -1.51
C SER A 167 -0.83 -5.77 -2.01
N VAL A 168 -1.52 -5.23 -3.03
CA VAL A 168 -1.22 -3.87 -3.55
C VAL A 168 -1.38 -2.77 -2.49
N GLY A 169 -2.12 -3.08 -1.41
CA GLY A 169 -2.20 -2.30 -0.17
C GLY A 169 -0.86 -1.84 0.39
N VAL A 170 0.27 -2.50 0.09
CA VAL A 170 1.60 -2.13 0.58
C VAL A 170 1.96 -0.66 0.33
N LEU A 171 1.47 -0.05 -0.76
CA LEU A 171 1.72 1.36 -1.12
C LEU A 171 0.92 2.36 -0.27
N GLY A 172 0.00 1.87 0.57
CA GLY A 172 -0.75 2.68 1.52
C GLY A 172 0.07 3.16 2.72
N TRP A 173 1.32 2.70 2.88
CA TRP A 173 2.16 3.00 4.05
C TRP A 173 2.40 4.51 4.24
N VAL A 174 2.38 5.30 3.16
CA VAL A 174 2.55 6.75 3.19
C VAL A 174 1.47 7.46 4.03
N ALA A 175 0.30 6.84 4.21
CA ALA A 175 -0.81 7.35 5.01
C ALA A 175 -0.86 6.73 6.42
N VAL A 176 0.16 5.98 6.83
CA VAL A 176 0.23 5.29 8.12
C VAL A 176 1.00 6.15 9.13
N ASP A 177 0.32 6.53 10.20
CA ASP A 177 0.87 7.42 11.23
C ASP A 177 1.86 6.73 12.20
N SER A 178 1.93 5.39 12.19
CA SER A 178 2.91 4.64 12.97
C SER A 178 3.23 3.27 12.39
N LYS A 179 4.51 2.86 12.47
CA LYS A 179 4.99 1.50 12.11
C LYS A 179 4.69 1.11 10.64
N PRO A 180 5.04 1.94 9.64
CA PRO A 180 4.73 1.67 8.24
C PRO A 180 5.32 0.35 7.73
N VAL A 181 6.49 -0.09 8.21
CA VAL A 181 7.06 -1.40 7.85
C VAL A 181 6.18 -2.57 8.32
N SER A 182 5.56 -2.46 9.51
CA SER A 182 4.62 -3.48 10.00
C SER A 182 3.39 -3.55 9.10
N TYR A 183 2.85 -2.39 8.72
CA TYR A 183 1.74 -2.31 7.78
C TYR A 183 2.08 -2.97 6.44
N ILE A 184 3.27 -2.71 5.88
CA ILE A 184 3.71 -3.36 4.63
C ILE A 184 3.77 -4.87 4.78
N ASN A 185 4.27 -5.40 5.91
CA ASN A 185 4.28 -6.84 6.16
C ASN A 185 2.87 -7.44 6.21
N ASP A 186 1.91 -6.76 6.84
CA ASP A 186 0.53 -7.23 6.91
C ASP A 186 -0.12 -7.27 5.53
N MET A 187 0.09 -6.23 4.71
CA MET A 187 -0.42 -6.17 3.34
C MET A 187 0.25 -7.21 2.42
N GLU A 188 1.57 -7.41 2.53
CA GLU A 188 2.28 -8.48 1.82
C GLU A 188 1.71 -9.86 2.19
N GLY A 189 1.45 -10.09 3.48
CA GLY A 189 0.85 -11.32 4.00
C GLY A 189 -0.51 -11.65 3.38
N ALA A 190 -1.31 -10.64 3.02
CA ALA A 190 -2.61 -10.83 2.36
C ALA A 190 -2.49 -11.48 0.97
N GLY A 191 -1.44 -11.14 0.20
CA GLY A 191 -1.19 -11.72 -1.12
C GLY A 191 -0.47 -13.07 -1.08
N ASP A 192 0.25 -13.35 0.02
CA ASP A 192 1.22 -14.44 0.10
C ASP A 192 0.58 -15.83 -0.05
N PHE A 193 -0.66 -16.01 0.41
CA PHE A 193 -1.43 -17.24 0.19
C PHE A 193 -1.56 -17.57 -1.30
N TYR A 194 -1.90 -16.57 -2.12
CA TYR A 194 -2.07 -16.73 -3.56
C TYR A 194 -0.72 -16.87 -4.26
N LEU A 195 0.30 -16.11 -3.86
CA LEU A 195 1.65 -16.25 -4.41
C LEU A 195 2.23 -17.66 -4.14
N ASN A 196 1.98 -18.23 -2.96
CA ASN A 196 2.34 -19.61 -2.64
C ASN A 196 1.55 -20.62 -3.50
N LYS A 197 0.27 -20.38 -3.76
CA LYS A 197 -0.51 -21.20 -4.71
C LYS A 197 -0.01 -21.10 -6.15
N ALA A 198 0.41 -19.92 -6.59
CA ALA A 198 1.05 -19.75 -7.90
C ALA A 198 2.33 -20.58 -8.01
N LEU A 199 3.18 -20.59 -6.97
CA LEU A 199 4.37 -21.45 -6.91
C LEU A 199 4.04 -22.95 -6.95
N MET A 200 2.96 -23.36 -6.27
CA MET A 200 2.51 -24.74 -6.28
C MET A 200 1.99 -25.16 -7.66
N GLY A 201 1.18 -24.32 -8.31
CA GLY A 201 0.68 -24.54 -9.67
C GLY A 201 1.81 -24.55 -10.72
N ALA A 202 2.86 -23.74 -10.51
CA ALA A 202 4.02 -23.71 -11.39
C ALA A 202 4.78 -25.03 -11.47
N LYS A 203 4.68 -25.92 -10.47
CA LYS A 203 5.45 -27.18 -10.42
C LYS A 203 5.18 -28.10 -11.60
N THR A 204 3.98 -28.06 -12.15
CA THR A 204 3.52 -28.89 -13.27
C THR A 204 3.37 -28.10 -14.58
N ALA A 205 3.72 -26.81 -14.60
CA ALA A 205 3.55 -25.94 -15.75
C ALA A 205 4.80 -25.89 -16.64
N ASN A 206 4.61 -25.83 -17.97
CA ASN A 206 5.70 -25.70 -18.94
C ASN A 206 6.51 -24.40 -18.76
N ASN A 207 5.89 -23.35 -18.19
CA ASN A 207 6.52 -22.06 -17.90
C ASN A 207 6.94 -21.91 -16.43
N LYS A 208 7.22 -23.03 -15.73
CA LYS A 208 7.62 -23.07 -14.31
C LYS A 208 8.67 -22.02 -13.94
N ALA A 209 9.76 -21.93 -14.70
CA ALA A 209 10.85 -21.01 -14.39
C ALA A 209 10.39 -19.54 -14.41
N ALA A 210 9.53 -19.17 -15.36
CA ALA A 210 8.98 -17.83 -15.47
C ALA A 210 8.03 -17.52 -14.31
N GLN A 211 7.13 -18.44 -13.94
CA GLN A 211 6.23 -18.22 -12.79
C GLN A 211 7.00 -18.09 -11.47
N GLN A 212 8.00 -18.95 -11.26
CA GLN A 212 8.84 -18.87 -10.06
C GLN A 212 9.68 -17.58 -10.01
N ALA A 213 10.23 -17.14 -11.14
CA ALA A 213 10.94 -15.88 -11.24
C ALA A 213 10.01 -14.69 -10.95
N TRP A 214 8.79 -14.73 -11.46
CA TRP A 214 7.79 -13.70 -11.20
C TRP A 214 7.42 -13.60 -9.71
N VAL A 215 7.10 -14.71 -9.04
CA VAL A 215 6.78 -14.67 -7.59
C VAL A 215 7.97 -14.15 -6.77
N ARG A 216 9.20 -14.56 -7.12
CA ARG A 216 10.41 -14.01 -6.47
C ARG A 216 10.55 -12.50 -6.68
N SER A 217 10.24 -12.01 -7.88
CA SER A 217 10.33 -10.57 -8.18
C SER A 217 9.32 -9.73 -7.40
N VAL A 218 8.09 -10.25 -7.17
CA VAL A 218 7.09 -9.57 -6.32
C VAL A 218 7.61 -9.41 -4.89
N ARG A 219 8.12 -10.50 -4.30
CA ARG A 219 8.69 -10.49 -2.94
C ARG A 219 9.93 -9.58 -2.84
N ALA A 220 10.78 -9.59 -3.86
CA ALA A 220 11.95 -8.70 -3.91
C ALA A 220 11.54 -7.22 -3.97
N LEU A 221 10.49 -6.89 -4.73
CA LEU A 221 9.95 -5.53 -4.80
C LEU A 221 9.43 -5.07 -3.43
N TYR A 222 8.69 -5.91 -2.72
CA TYR A 222 8.21 -5.57 -1.37
C TYR A 222 9.34 -5.52 -0.35
N ALA A 223 10.35 -6.37 -0.46
CA ALA A 223 11.54 -6.27 0.37
C ALA A 223 12.30 -4.95 0.15
N ALA A 224 12.46 -4.50 -1.09
CA ALA A 224 13.08 -3.23 -1.42
C ALA A 224 12.27 -2.04 -0.87
N LEU A 225 10.94 -2.06 -1.01
CA LEU A 225 10.04 -1.06 -0.40
C LEU A 225 10.22 -1.01 1.12
N LYS A 226 10.22 -2.16 1.80
CA LYS A 226 10.42 -2.23 3.26
C LYS A 226 11.79 -1.71 3.68
N ALA A 227 12.84 -2.01 2.92
CA ALA A 227 14.19 -1.52 3.19
C ALA A 227 14.22 0.01 3.11
N TYR A 228 13.68 0.59 2.03
CA TYR A 228 13.55 2.04 1.88
C TYR A 228 12.77 2.68 3.03
N VAL A 229 11.58 2.16 3.35
CA VAL A 229 10.73 2.71 4.42
C VAL A 229 11.41 2.58 5.78
N LYS A 230 12.10 1.48 6.05
CA LYS A 230 12.85 1.28 7.29
C LYS A 230 13.98 2.29 7.44
N GLU A 231 14.67 2.62 6.35
CA GLU A 231 15.82 3.54 6.36
C GLU A 231 15.39 5.01 6.42
N HIS A 232 14.37 5.41 5.66
CA HIS A 232 14.02 6.83 5.46
C HIS A 232 12.74 7.28 6.20
N HIS A 233 11.88 6.33 6.57
CA HIS A 233 10.52 6.58 7.10
C HIS A 233 10.14 5.61 8.23
N SER A 234 11.08 5.34 9.15
CA SER A 234 10.98 4.26 10.13
C SER A 234 9.78 4.34 11.08
N VAL A 235 9.31 5.56 11.41
CA VAL A 235 8.18 5.81 12.31
C VAL A 235 6.90 6.09 11.53
N CYS A 236 6.95 7.00 10.57
CA CYS A 236 5.88 7.40 9.65
C CYS A 236 6.50 8.19 8.49
N LEU A 237 5.67 8.71 7.58
CA LEU A 237 6.12 9.55 6.48
C LEU A 237 6.88 10.79 6.99
N THR A 238 8.12 10.94 6.50
CA THR A 238 9.03 12.01 6.90
C THR A 238 8.90 13.18 5.93
N TRP A 239 8.58 14.36 6.47
CA TRP A 239 8.55 15.61 5.71
C TRP A 239 9.91 16.30 5.75
N ASN A 240 10.11 17.29 4.89
CA ASN A 240 11.32 18.11 4.95
C ASN A 240 11.50 18.73 6.35
N THR A 241 12.67 18.50 6.94
CA THR A 241 13.05 19.03 8.26
C THR A 241 13.85 20.32 8.18
N ALA A 242 14.16 20.82 6.97
CA ALA A 242 14.79 22.12 6.80
C ALA A 242 13.82 23.23 7.23
N GLN A 243 14.08 23.79 8.41
CA GLN A 243 13.59 25.11 8.82
C GLN A 243 14.55 26.19 8.36
#